data_AF-A0A661WQD3-F1
#
_entry.id   AF-A0A661WQD3-F1
#
_cell.length_a   1.000
_cell.length_b   1.000
_cell.length_c   1.000
_cell.angle_alpha   90.00
_cell.angle_beta   90.00
_cell.angle_gamma   90.00
#
_symmetry.space_group_name_H-M   'P 1'
#
loop_
_entity.id
_entity.type
_entity.pdbx_description
1 polymer ?
#
loop_
_entity_poly.entity_id
_entity_poly.type
_entity_poly.pdbx_seq_one_letter_code
_entity_poly.pdbx_strand_id
1 'polypeptide(L)'
;MNIKNQYNGIALVAVLAILVVLAILAASFSTLMSIEHQSANTAVAKVQADLCAEAGLEHAISLLRDDYIQQPAWDDNTEIWRTSFTPSKKNIQDATDIDELKDKLNDGKWIYVRDSNNSIIGRYAVMVEDENSKINVNAAAALSTKMQDQGIGTFETLLSDGKNRGLPLSYKAAKKIMKFRYGADQKPGQANVDDNLTESEFQSDEIDNDGDGLIDEKDEGIDEPQEYNPLSPQWDDKAFSSIHELTDYIFGNNKNNLLPYRYLRKYATTKTHGRDIYWDERDKAWRNQVNLNTATKRQIHKIIKRANEVSRFES
;
A
#
# COMPACT_ATOMS: atom_id res chain seq x y z
N MET A 1 25.60 69.06 54.41
CA MET A 1 25.18 68.61 53.07
C MET A 1 25.55 67.13 52.95
N ASN A 2 24.53 66.27 52.85
CA ASN A 2 24.59 64.85 53.25
C ASN A 2 25.10 63.95 52.10
N ILE A 3 26.42 63.93 51.88
CA ILE A 3 27.08 63.19 50.79
C ILE A 3 26.93 61.66 50.95
N LYS A 4 26.64 61.16 52.17
CA LYS A 4 26.45 59.73 52.43
C LYS A 4 25.20 59.12 51.76
N ASN A 5 24.16 59.92 51.45
CA ASN A 5 22.93 59.39 50.85
C ASN A 5 23.02 59.20 49.32
N GLN A 6 23.93 59.87 48.61
CA GLN A 6 24.06 59.73 47.15
C GLN A 6 24.75 58.42 46.71
N TYR A 7 25.77 57.98 47.45
CA TYR A 7 26.48 56.72 47.14
C TYR A 7 25.63 55.47 47.39
N ASN A 8 24.74 55.52 48.39
CA ASN A 8 23.84 54.42 48.70
C ASN A 8 22.77 54.19 47.61
N GLY A 9 22.32 55.26 46.94
CA GLY A 9 21.38 55.14 45.80
C GLY A 9 22.03 54.51 44.57
N ILE A 10 23.27 54.88 44.26
CA ILE A 10 24.02 54.32 43.12
C ILE A 10 24.36 52.85 43.36
N ALA A 11 24.78 52.49 44.58
CA ALA A 11 25.05 51.10 44.94
C ALA A 11 23.79 50.22 44.84
N LEU A 12 22.63 50.74 45.25
CA LEU A 12 21.35 50.03 45.14
C LEU A 12 20.97 49.76 43.68
N VAL A 13 21.12 50.75 42.80
CA VAL A 13 20.82 50.60 41.36
C VAL A 13 21.77 49.59 40.70
N ALA A 14 23.06 49.61 41.07
CA ALA A 14 24.03 48.65 40.55
C ALA A 14 23.71 47.21 40.99
N VAL A 15 23.37 46.99 42.26
CA VAL A 15 22.96 45.67 42.77
C VAL A 15 21.68 45.19 42.09
N LEU A 16 20.69 46.06 41.92
CA LEU A 16 19.45 45.71 41.24
C LEU A 16 19.69 45.34 39.77
N ALA A 17 20.54 46.09 39.06
CA ALA A 17 20.92 45.76 37.68
C ALA A 17 21.59 44.38 37.58
N ILE A 18 22.51 44.06 38.50
CA ILE A 18 23.16 42.74 38.55
C ILE A 18 22.13 41.64 38.84
N LEU A 19 21.21 41.85 39.80
CA LEU A 19 20.17 40.89 40.13
C LEU A 19 19.22 40.63 38.96
N VAL A 20 18.83 41.68 38.22
CA VAL A 20 17.98 41.55 37.03
C VAL A 20 18.71 40.74 35.94
N VAL A 21 19.99 41.02 35.70
CA VAL A 21 20.78 40.25 34.72
C VAL A 21 20.90 38.79 35.15
N LEU A 22 21.18 38.52 36.42
CA LEU A 22 21.23 37.15 36.95
C LEU A 22 19.88 36.44 36.86
N ALA A 23 18.77 37.14 37.13
CA ALA A 23 17.44 36.57 37.00
C ALA A 23 17.10 36.23 35.54
N ILE A 24 17.46 37.09 34.58
CA ILE A 24 17.26 36.83 33.14
C ILE A 24 18.12 35.64 32.69
N LEU A 25 19.37 35.55 33.12
CA LEU A 25 20.24 34.42 32.81
C LEU A 25 19.72 33.11 33.40
N ALA A 26 19.25 33.13 34.66
CA ALA A 26 18.66 31.97 35.31
C ALA A 26 17.37 31.51 34.60
N ALA A 27 16.50 32.45 34.20
CA ALA A 27 15.30 32.16 33.45
C ALA A 27 15.62 31.55 32.08
N SER A 28 16.55 32.14 31.33
CA SER A 28 17.00 31.63 30.03
C SER A 28 17.59 30.23 30.14
N PHE A 29 18.49 30.01 31.10
CA PHE A 29 19.07 28.69 31.37
C PHE A 29 18.00 27.64 31.71
N SER A 30 17.04 27.99 32.57
CA SER A 30 15.93 27.09 32.93
C SER A 30 15.08 26.73 31.71
N THR A 31 14.79 27.69 30.83
CA THR A 31 14.04 27.42 29.58
C THR A 31 14.82 26.53 28.63
N LEU A 32 16.13 26.76 28.46
CA LEU A 32 16.99 25.93 27.60
C LEU A 32 17.08 24.50 28.13
N MET A 33 17.29 24.32 29.43
CA MET A 33 17.32 22.98 30.06
C MET A 33 15.98 22.24 29.93
N SER A 34 14.85 22.95 30.03
CA SER A 34 13.53 22.36 29.82
C SER A 34 13.35 21.88 28.37
N ILE A 35 13.78 22.68 27.40
CA ILE A 35 13.75 22.32 25.97
C ILE A 35 14.66 21.11 25.69
N GLU A 36 15.89 21.12 26.23
CA GLU A 36 16.83 20.00 26.07
C GLU A 36 16.28 18.71 26.66
N HIS A 37 15.68 18.77 27.85
CA HIS A 37 15.05 17.62 28.49
C HIS A 37 13.85 17.09 27.68
N GLN A 38 12.99 17.96 27.16
CA GLN A 38 11.88 17.55 26.29
C GLN A 38 12.38 16.93 24.97
N SER A 39 13.42 17.51 24.38
CA SER A 39 14.05 17.00 23.16
C SER A 39 14.65 15.61 23.37
N ALA A 40 15.41 15.44 24.46
CA ALA A 40 15.99 14.15 24.85
C ALA A 40 14.91 13.08 25.08
N ASN A 41 13.83 13.42 25.80
CA ASN A 41 12.72 12.50 26.04
C ASN A 41 11.99 12.13 24.75
N THR A 42 11.81 13.08 23.84
CA THR A 42 11.19 12.82 22.52
C THR A 42 12.06 11.90 21.67
N ALA A 43 13.39 12.09 21.69
CA ALA A 43 14.33 11.22 20.97
C ALA A 43 14.30 9.79 21.51
N VAL A 44 14.30 9.62 22.85
CA VAL A 44 14.19 8.29 23.48
C VAL A 44 12.84 7.64 23.14
N ALA A 45 11.74 8.39 23.27
CA ALA A 45 10.40 7.88 22.96
C ALA A 45 10.27 7.47 21.48
N LYS A 46 10.88 8.21 20.56
CA LYS A 46 10.93 7.85 19.14
C LYS A 46 11.65 6.52 18.92
N VAL A 47 12.86 6.36 19.48
CA VAL A 47 13.61 5.10 19.35
C VAL A 47 12.82 3.93 19.95
N GLN A 48 12.17 4.12 21.10
CA GLN A 48 11.31 3.12 21.69
C GLN A 48 10.11 2.75 20.80
N ALA A 49 9.48 3.75 20.16
CA ALA A 49 8.39 3.53 19.22
C ALA A 49 8.85 2.78 17.96
N ASP A 50 10.00 3.16 17.40
CA ASP A 50 10.60 2.49 16.23
C ASP A 50 10.92 1.03 16.54
N LEU A 51 11.54 0.75 17.69
CA LEU A 51 11.83 -0.62 18.15
C LEU A 51 10.55 -1.44 18.39
N CYS A 52 9.49 -0.82 18.94
CA CYS A 52 8.20 -1.49 19.10
C CYS A 52 7.55 -1.82 17.75
N ALA A 53 7.68 -0.92 16.76
CA ALA A 53 7.17 -1.15 15.41
C ALA A 53 7.94 -2.27 14.70
N GLU A 54 9.28 -2.28 14.80
CA GLU A 54 10.13 -3.35 14.27
C GLU A 54 9.80 -4.70 14.92
N ALA A 55 9.60 -4.73 16.25
CA ALA A 55 9.19 -5.95 16.94
C ALA A 55 7.83 -6.48 16.44
N GLY A 56 6.89 -5.58 16.15
CA GLY A 56 5.60 -5.96 15.55
C GLY A 56 5.76 -6.53 14.13
N LEU A 57 6.62 -5.93 13.32
CA LEU A 57 6.92 -6.40 11.97
C LEU A 57 7.58 -7.79 11.99
N GLU A 58 8.61 -7.98 12.81
CA GLU A 58 9.30 -9.27 12.93
C GLU A 58 8.38 -10.37 13.49
N HIS A 59 7.50 -10.02 14.43
CA HIS A 59 6.49 -10.96 14.91
C HIS A 59 5.55 -11.41 13.78
N ALA A 60 5.06 -10.47 12.96
CA ALA A 60 4.21 -10.82 11.81
C ALA A 60 4.96 -11.66 10.76
N ILE A 61 6.21 -11.30 10.43
CA ILE A 61 7.05 -12.06 9.49
C ILE A 61 7.32 -13.46 10.00
N SER A 62 7.59 -13.64 11.30
CA SER A 62 7.78 -14.95 11.92
C SER A 62 6.56 -15.84 11.72
N LEU A 63 5.36 -15.32 12.00
CA LEU A 63 4.13 -16.09 11.86
C LEU A 63 3.86 -16.47 10.39
N LEU A 64 4.10 -15.56 9.44
CA LEU A 64 3.94 -15.85 8.01
C LEU A 64 4.98 -16.87 7.50
N ARG A 65 6.21 -16.83 8.00
CA ARG A 65 7.24 -17.83 7.65
C ARG A 65 6.90 -19.20 8.23
N ASP A 66 6.46 -19.25 9.47
CA ASP A 66 6.04 -20.50 10.12
C ASP A 66 4.85 -21.11 9.38
N ASP A 67 3.89 -20.27 8.97
CA ASP A 67 2.73 -20.66 8.18
C ASP A 67 3.14 -21.23 6.81
N TYR A 68 3.99 -20.51 6.07
CA TYR A 68 4.55 -20.99 4.79
C TYR A 68 5.27 -22.35 4.91
N ILE A 69 5.98 -22.59 6.02
CA ILE A 69 6.66 -23.87 6.27
C ILE A 69 5.66 -25.00 6.57
N GLN A 70 4.61 -24.70 7.34
CA GLN A 70 3.64 -25.69 7.78
C GLN A 70 2.59 -26.02 6.69
N GLN A 71 2.14 -25.00 5.96
CA GLN A 71 1.05 -25.12 5.00
C GLN A 71 1.16 -24.05 3.88
N PRO A 72 1.98 -24.28 2.84
CA PRO A 72 2.16 -23.31 1.75
C PRO A 72 1.03 -23.29 0.71
N ALA A 73 -0.07 -24.02 0.93
CA ALA A 73 -1.03 -24.36 -0.13
C ALA A 73 -2.18 -23.36 -0.28
N TRP A 74 -2.59 -22.72 0.81
CA TRP A 74 -3.68 -21.76 0.86
C TRP A 74 -3.49 -20.85 2.08
N ASP A 75 -4.02 -19.63 1.99
CA ASP A 75 -4.03 -18.66 3.07
C ASP A 75 -5.49 -18.30 3.38
N ASP A 76 -5.87 -18.27 4.67
CA ASP A 76 -7.20 -17.83 5.08
C ASP A 76 -7.21 -17.01 6.39
N ASN A 77 -8.36 -16.40 6.67
CA ASN A 77 -8.49 -15.49 7.81
C ASN A 77 -8.59 -16.16 9.18
N THR A 78 -8.66 -17.48 9.21
CA THR A 78 -8.73 -18.30 10.42
C THR A 78 -7.36 -18.73 10.92
N GLU A 79 -6.32 -18.51 10.12
CA GLU A 79 -4.95 -18.91 10.42
C GLU A 79 -4.29 -18.08 11.53
N ILE A 80 -3.18 -18.62 12.05
CA ILE A 80 -2.48 -18.06 13.19
C ILE A 80 -1.91 -16.68 12.87
N TRP A 81 -1.40 -16.47 11.65
CA TRP A 81 -0.84 -15.18 11.23
C TRP A 81 -1.88 -14.04 11.31
N ARG A 82 -3.17 -14.33 11.10
CA ARG A 82 -4.26 -13.34 11.23
C ARG A 82 -4.87 -13.28 12.63
N THR A 83 -5.19 -14.44 13.19
CA THR A 83 -5.88 -14.53 14.49
C THR A 83 -5.00 -14.08 15.65
N SER A 84 -3.66 -14.19 15.52
CA SER A 84 -2.71 -13.71 16.53
C SER A 84 -2.74 -12.20 16.73
N PHE A 85 -3.24 -11.42 15.78
CA PHE A 85 -3.37 -9.97 15.91
C PHE A 85 -4.82 -9.49 16.04
N THR A 86 -5.78 -10.35 15.68
CA THR A 86 -7.21 -10.04 15.78
C THR A 86 -7.65 -9.97 17.24
N PRO A 87 -8.43 -8.94 17.67
CA PRO A 87 -8.90 -8.82 19.03
C PRO A 87 -9.88 -9.95 19.38
N SER A 88 -9.68 -10.55 20.56
CA SER A 88 -10.60 -11.56 21.07
C SER A 88 -11.87 -10.92 21.60
N LYS A 89 -13.04 -11.50 21.28
CA LYS A 89 -14.33 -11.08 21.87
C LYS A 89 -14.34 -11.09 23.40
N LYS A 90 -13.42 -11.83 24.04
CA LYS A 90 -13.29 -11.92 25.51
C LYS A 90 -12.44 -10.79 26.11
N ASN A 91 -11.47 -10.25 25.38
CA ASN A 91 -10.54 -9.21 25.86
C ASN A 91 -10.68 -7.93 25.01
N ILE A 92 -11.81 -7.24 25.21
CA ILE A 92 -12.13 -6.00 24.47
C ILE A 92 -11.19 -4.85 24.87
N GLN A 93 -10.59 -4.89 26.06
CA GLN A 93 -9.71 -3.82 26.57
C GLN A 93 -8.44 -3.63 25.73
N ASP A 94 -7.97 -4.69 25.08
CA ASP A 94 -6.77 -4.65 24.24
C ASP A 94 -7.11 -4.34 22.78
N ALA A 95 -8.39 -4.26 22.41
CA ALA A 95 -8.80 -4.04 21.03
C ALA A 95 -8.49 -2.61 20.58
N THR A 96 -7.98 -2.47 19.36
CA THR A 96 -7.64 -1.17 18.77
C THR A 96 -7.99 -1.13 17.30
N ASP A 97 -8.44 0.05 16.88
CA ASP A 97 -8.62 0.40 15.48
C ASP A 97 -7.26 0.87 14.92
N ILE A 98 -6.76 0.18 13.89
CA ILE A 98 -5.48 0.46 13.23
C ILE A 98 -5.70 1.15 11.89
N ASP A 99 -6.79 0.83 11.18
CA ASP A 99 -7.08 1.40 9.87
C ASP A 99 -7.69 2.80 9.95
N GLU A 100 -8.13 3.20 11.16
CA GLU A 100 -8.78 4.46 11.50
C GLU A 100 -9.99 4.75 10.61
N LEU A 101 -10.72 3.70 10.23
CA LEU A 101 -11.99 3.83 9.55
C LEU A 101 -13.11 4.09 10.54
N LYS A 102 -14.09 4.88 10.11
CA LYS A 102 -15.27 5.21 10.94
C LYS A 102 -16.29 4.07 10.96
N ASP A 103 -15.87 2.82 10.78
CA ASP A 103 -16.71 1.63 10.78
C ASP A 103 -16.85 1.00 12.19
N LYS A 104 -16.12 1.54 13.18
CA LYS A 104 -16.14 1.11 14.59
C LYS A 104 -15.72 -0.35 14.78
N LEU A 105 -14.99 -0.91 13.83
CA LEU A 105 -14.38 -2.22 13.96
C LEU A 105 -12.98 -2.04 14.55
N ASN A 106 -12.57 -3.00 15.39
CA ASN A 106 -11.21 -3.05 15.89
C ASN A 106 -10.49 -4.14 15.07
N ASP A 107 -9.54 -3.73 14.24
CA ASP A 107 -8.83 -4.65 13.34
C ASP A 107 -7.53 -5.19 13.94
N GLY A 108 -7.19 -4.75 15.15
CA GLY A 108 -6.01 -5.22 15.86
C GLY A 108 -6.19 -5.29 17.37
N LYS A 109 -5.13 -5.77 18.03
CA LYS A 109 -5.01 -5.77 19.48
C LYS A 109 -3.64 -5.29 19.93
N TRP A 110 -3.59 -4.64 21.09
CA TRP A 110 -2.35 -4.25 21.73
C TRP A 110 -1.60 -5.47 22.26
N ILE A 111 -0.33 -5.56 21.91
CA ILE A 111 0.63 -6.52 22.43
C ILE A 111 1.65 -5.74 23.25
N TYR A 112 1.82 -6.14 24.51
CA TYR A 112 2.65 -5.42 25.47
C TYR A 112 4.07 -5.96 25.46
N VAL A 113 5.03 -5.05 25.27
CA VAL A 113 6.46 -5.32 25.42
C VAL A 113 6.82 -5.10 26.88
N ARG A 114 7.46 -6.10 27.50
CA ARG A 114 7.80 -6.10 28.92
C ARG A 114 9.30 -6.24 29.11
N ASP A 115 9.83 -5.61 30.16
CA ASP A 115 11.21 -5.80 30.59
C ASP A 115 11.39 -7.12 31.36
N SER A 116 12.62 -7.40 31.78
CA SER A 116 12.96 -8.55 32.63
C SER A 116 12.24 -8.57 33.98
N ASN A 117 11.75 -7.42 34.44
CA ASN A 117 11.00 -7.25 35.68
C ASN A 117 9.48 -7.31 35.46
N ASN A 118 9.03 -7.71 34.26
CA ASN A 118 7.64 -7.81 33.84
C ASN A 118 6.89 -6.45 33.76
N SER A 119 7.61 -5.33 33.81
CA SER A 119 7.09 -3.97 33.66
C SER A 119 6.86 -3.65 32.18
N ILE A 120 5.76 -2.95 31.88
CA ILE A 120 5.42 -2.57 30.49
C ILE A 120 6.35 -1.44 30.05
N ILE A 121 7.17 -1.69 29.04
CA ILE A 121 8.09 -0.70 28.44
C ILE A 121 7.54 -0.14 27.13
N GLY A 122 6.58 -0.83 26.51
CA GLY A 122 5.96 -0.40 25.27
C GLY A 122 4.77 -1.29 24.90
N ARG A 123 4.11 -0.92 23.81
CA ARG A 123 3.07 -1.74 23.18
C ARG A 123 3.04 -1.49 21.68
N TYR A 124 2.69 -2.50 20.93
CA TYR A 124 2.48 -2.41 19.49
C TYR A 124 1.18 -3.12 19.11
N ALA A 125 0.63 -2.76 17.96
CA ALA A 125 -0.50 -3.45 17.37
C ALA A 125 -0.22 -3.60 15.87
N VAL A 126 -0.60 -4.74 15.31
CA VAL A 126 -0.32 -5.08 13.91
C VAL A 126 -1.64 -5.44 13.24
N MET A 127 -1.79 -5.03 11.98
CA MET A 127 -2.84 -5.49 11.10
C MET A 127 -2.17 -6.11 9.87
N VAL A 128 -2.43 -7.39 9.62
CA VAL A 128 -1.96 -8.11 8.44
C VAL A 128 -3.15 -8.26 7.50
N GLU A 129 -2.98 -7.82 6.26
CA GLU A 129 -4.00 -7.88 5.21
C GLU A 129 -3.44 -8.69 4.04
N ASP A 130 -4.27 -9.58 3.50
CA ASP A 130 -3.96 -10.21 2.23
C ASP A 130 -4.28 -9.25 1.08
N GLU A 131 -3.25 -8.79 0.38
CA GLU A 131 -3.41 -7.94 -0.79
C GLU A 131 -4.13 -8.69 -1.92
N ASN A 132 -3.93 -10.02 -2.08
CA ASN A 132 -4.55 -10.85 -3.13
C ASN A 132 -6.08 -10.93 -3.01
N SER A 133 -6.63 -10.67 -1.83
CA SER A 133 -8.07 -10.56 -1.60
C SER A 133 -8.70 -9.24 -2.10
N LYS A 134 -7.88 -8.27 -2.53
CA LYS A 134 -8.32 -6.92 -2.94
C LYS A 134 -8.39 -6.79 -4.47
N ILE A 135 -9.20 -5.83 -4.93
CA ILE A 135 -9.36 -5.55 -6.36
C ILE A 135 -8.13 -4.80 -6.86
N ASN A 136 -7.46 -5.35 -7.88
CA ASN A 136 -6.38 -4.65 -8.53
C ASN A 136 -6.91 -3.52 -9.43
N VAL A 137 -6.59 -2.28 -9.10
CA VAL A 137 -7.03 -1.10 -9.85
C VAL A 137 -6.41 -1.01 -11.24
N ASN A 138 -5.26 -1.65 -11.44
CA ASN A 138 -4.58 -1.71 -12.71
C ASN A 138 -5.11 -2.86 -13.58
N ALA A 139 -5.67 -3.93 -13.00
CA ALA A 139 -6.21 -5.04 -13.77
C ALA A 139 -7.71 -4.90 -14.04
N ALA A 140 -8.52 -4.59 -13.01
CA ALA A 140 -9.97 -4.47 -13.12
C ALA A 140 -10.38 -3.38 -14.13
N ALA A 141 -11.30 -3.68 -15.04
CA ALA A 141 -11.74 -2.77 -16.10
C ALA A 141 -13.27 -2.72 -16.26
N ALA A 142 -13.99 -3.77 -15.84
CA ALA A 142 -15.44 -3.82 -15.99
C ALA A 142 -16.12 -2.64 -15.28
N LEU A 143 -16.91 -1.89 -16.04
CA LEU A 143 -17.69 -0.75 -15.55
C LEU A 143 -19.17 -1.08 -15.31
N SER A 144 -19.60 -2.26 -15.77
CA SER A 144 -20.96 -2.77 -15.59
C SER A 144 -20.95 -4.29 -15.57
N THR A 145 -22.02 -4.91 -15.08
CA THR A 145 -22.15 -6.38 -15.04
C THR A 145 -22.19 -7.03 -16.41
N LYS A 146 -22.45 -6.27 -17.49
CA LYS A 146 -22.43 -6.79 -18.86
C LYS A 146 -21.01 -7.04 -19.36
N MET A 147 -20.03 -6.34 -18.80
CA MET A 147 -18.61 -6.55 -19.10
C MET A 147 -18.00 -7.65 -18.21
N GLN A 148 -18.85 -8.51 -17.63
CA GLN A 148 -18.46 -9.60 -16.72
C GLN A 148 -19.03 -10.92 -17.25
N ASP A 149 -18.83 -11.18 -18.53
CA ASP A 149 -19.65 -12.18 -19.23
C ASP A 149 -19.02 -13.58 -19.21
N GLN A 150 -17.69 -13.72 -19.26
CA GLN A 150 -17.08 -15.02 -19.60
C GLN A 150 -15.98 -15.50 -18.63
N GLY A 151 -15.48 -14.64 -17.74
CA GLY A 151 -14.49 -14.98 -16.72
C GLY A 151 -13.09 -15.28 -17.27
N ILE A 152 -12.74 -14.68 -18.40
CA ILE A 152 -11.51 -14.97 -19.17
C ILE A 152 -10.30 -14.28 -18.53
N GLY A 153 -10.51 -13.09 -17.98
CA GLY A 153 -9.44 -12.32 -17.38
C GLY A 153 -9.86 -11.53 -16.15
N THR A 154 -8.87 -11.09 -15.39
CA THR A 154 -9.09 -10.25 -14.21
C THR A 154 -9.69 -8.89 -14.56
N PHE A 155 -9.62 -8.46 -15.83
CA PHE A 155 -10.21 -7.22 -16.32
C PHE A 155 -11.75 -7.20 -16.20
N GLU A 156 -12.39 -8.36 -16.20
CA GLU A 156 -13.83 -8.50 -15.95
C GLU A 156 -14.23 -8.23 -14.49
N THR A 157 -13.27 -8.02 -13.59
CA THR A 157 -13.56 -7.58 -12.22
C THR A 157 -14.13 -6.16 -12.25
N LEU A 158 -15.27 -5.94 -11.58
CA LEU A 158 -15.89 -4.63 -11.47
C LEU A 158 -14.94 -3.62 -10.81
N LEU A 159 -14.56 -2.59 -11.57
CA LEU A 159 -13.76 -1.49 -11.08
C LEU A 159 -14.58 -0.55 -10.17
N SER A 160 -15.88 -0.45 -10.41
CA SER A 160 -16.82 0.24 -9.51
C SER A 160 -18.19 -0.41 -9.54
N ASP A 161 -18.84 -0.55 -8.38
CA ASP A 161 -20.30 -0.68 -8.31
C ASP A 161 -20.95 0.30 -7.33
N GLY A 162 -20.14 1.02 -6.53
CA GLY A 162 -20.59 2.09 -5.67
C GLY A 162 -21.37 1.68 -4.41
N LYS A 163 -21.58 0.40 -4.08
CA LYS A 163 -22.19 -0.02 -2.80
C LYS A 163 -22.04 -1.49 -2.36
N ASN A 164 -22.01 -2.47 -3.25
CA ASN A 164 -22.12 -3.91 -2.94
C ASN A 164 -21.04 -4.81 -3.60
N ARG A 165 -20.40 -4.38 -4.67
CA ARG A 165 -19.40 -5.09 -5.50
C ARG A 165 -18.37 -4.10 -6.04
N GLY A 166 -17.18 -4.55 -6.39
CA GLY A 166 -16.17 -3.63 -6.91
C GLY A 166 -15.69 -2.59 -5.86
N LEU A 167 -15.03 -1.52 -6.33
CA LEU A 167 -14.55 -0.47 -5.44
C LEU A 167 -15.69 0.50 -5.05
N PRO A 168 -15.59 1.14 -3.86
CA PRO A 168 -16.54 2.16 -3.39
C PRO A 168 -16.35 3.50 -4.12
N LEU A 169 -16.38 3.45 -5.45
CA LEU A 169 -16.17 4.57 -6.36
C LEU A 169 -17.42 4.77 -7.22
N SER A 170 -17.64 6.03 -7.62
CA SER A 170 -18.66 6.32 -8.62
C SER A 170 -18.22 5.85 -10.00
N TYR A 171 -19.18 5.55 -10.88
CA TYR A 171 -18.91 5.25 -12.30
C TYR A 171 -18.05 6.32 -12.99
N LYS A 172 -18.25 7.61 -12.65
CA LYS A 172 -17.44 8.72 -13.16
C LYS A 172 -15.98 8.62 -12.70
N ALA A 173 -15.75 8.17 -11.46
CA ALA A 173 -14.41 7.94 -10.95
C ALA A 173 -13.76 6.72 -11.63
N ALA A 174 -14.48 5.62 -11.84
CA ALA A 174 -13.96 4.47 -12.57
C ALA A 174 -13.57 4.83 -14.02
N LYS A 175 -14.40 5.61 -14.74
CA LYS A 175 -14.01 6.15 -16.06
C LYS A 175 -12.74 7.00 -16.02
N LYS A 176 -12.52 7.77 -14.95
CA LYS A 176 -11.26 8.51 -14.80
C LYS A 176 -10.07 7.55 -14.67
N ILE A 177 -10.20 6.46 -13.92
CA ILE A 177 -9.16 5.43 -13.79
C ILE A 177 -8.83 4.85 -15.17
N MET A 178 -9.84 4.46 -15.97
CA MET A 178 -9.62 3.98 -17.35
C MET A 178 -8.85 5.00 -18.18
N LYS A 179 -9.27 6.27 -18.17
CA LYS A 179 -8.60 7.35 -18.91
C LYS A 179 -7.19 7.65 -18.44
N PHE A 180 -6.90 7.43 -17.16
CA PHE A 180 -5.53 7.53 -16.68
C PHE A 180 -4.68 6.41 -17.26
N ARG A 181 -5.23 5.19 -17.26
CA ARG A 181 -4.54 4.00 -17.75
C ARG A 181 -4.24 4.06 -19.23
N TYR A 182 -5.21 4.49 -20.03
CA TYR A 182 -5.16 4.48 -21.50
C TYR A 182 -4.76 5.83 -22.10
N GLY A 183 -4.02 6.65 -21.36
CA GLY A 183 -3.48 7.89 -21.90
C GLY A 183 -4.48 8.84 -22.59
N ALA A 184 -4.02 9.42 -23.70
CA ALA A 184 -4.72 10.41 -24.49
C ALA A 184 -5.71 9.80 -25.48
N ASP A 185 -5.39 8.63 -26.04
CA ASP A 185 -6.23 7.94 -27.02
C ASP A 185 -7.41 7.19 -26.37
N GLN A 186 -7.33 6.91 -25.06
CA GLN A 186 -8.33 6.22 -24.26
C GLN A 186 -8.56 4.76 -24.69
N LYS A 187 -7.60 4.14 -25.36
CA LYS A 187 -7.60 2.72 -25.72
C LYS A 187 -6.41 1.99 -25.06
N PRO A 188 -6.56 0.71 -24.72
CA PRO A 188 -5.43 -0.08 -24.24
C PRO A 188 -4.38 -0.20 -25.36
N GLY A 189 -3.09 -0.16 -25.02
CA GLY A 189 -2.04 -0.31 -26.03
C GLY A 189 -2.01 0.85 -27.03
N GLN A 190 -1.93 0.52 -28.32
CA GLN A 190 -1.99 1.48 -29.42
C GLN A 190 -3.38 1.50 -30.04
N ALA A 191 -4.05 2.64 -30.00
CA ALA A 191 -5.41 2.75 -30.56
C ALA A 191 -5.55 2.25 -32.02
N ASN A 192 -6.52 1.36 -32.23
CA ASN A 192 -6.90 0.69 -33.47
C ASN A 192 -5.80 -0.22 -34.06
N VAL A 193 -4.98 -0.81 -33.20
CA VAL A 193 -3.93 -1.76 -33.61
C VAL A 193 -4.01 -2.99 -32.73
N ASP A 194 -4.05 -4.16 -33.35
CA ASP A 194 -3.90 -5.45 -32.68
C ASP A 194 -2.43 -5.61 -32.20
N ASP A 195 -2.18 -5.21 -30.95
CA ASP A 195 -0.84 -5.17 -30.37
C ASP A 195 -0.31 -6.56 -29.99
N ASN A 196 -1.21 -7.52 -29.76
CA ASN A 196 -0.88 -8.86 -29.29
C ASN A 196 -1.11 -9.97 -30.34
N LEU A 197 -1.55 -9.59 -31.54
CA LEU A 197 -1.82 -10.44 -32.70
C LEU A 197 -2.93 -11.49 -32.44
N THR A 198 -3.98 -11.11 -31.69
CA THR A 198 -5.08 -12.00 -31.32
C THR A 198 -6.35 -11.83 -32.15
N GLU A 199 -6.44 -10.80 -33.00
CA GLU A 199 -7.63 -10.47 -33.80
C GLU A 199 -8.17 -11.68 -34.58
N SER A 200 -7.30 -12.41 -35.27
CA SER A 200 -7.72 -13.57 -36.09
C SER A 200 -8.26 -14.76 -35.28
N GLU A 201 -7.90 -14.86 -33.99
CA GLU A 201 -8.39 -15.90 -33.09
C GLU A 201 -9.74 -15.48 -32.49
N PHE A 202 -9.84 -14.22 -32.04
CA PHE A 202 -11.01 -13.70 -31.34
C PHE A 202 -12.22 -13.50 -32.26
N GLN A 203 -12.01 -13.26 -33.55
CA GLN A 203 -13.09 -13.16 -34.56
C GLN A 203 -14.02 -14.40 -34.66
N SER A 204 -13.74 -15.51 -33.97
CA SER A 204 -14.50 -16.76 -34.11
C SER A 204 -14.37 -17.71 -32.90
N ASP A 205 -14.07 -17.20 -31.71
CA ASP A 205 -13.91 -17.99 -30.48
C ASP A 205 -15.19 -18.07 -29.62
N GLU A 206 -16.31 -17.53 -30.12
CA GLU A 206 -17.64 -17.47 -29.51
C GLU A 206 -17.72 -16.63 -28.21
N ILE A 207 -16.76 -15.73 -28.01
CA ILE A 207 -16.63 -14.85 -26.85
C ILE A 207 -16.86 -13.39 -27.27
N ASP A 208 -17.02 -12.48 -26.31
CA ASP A 208 -17.00 -11.01 -26.49
C ASP A 208 -15.72 -10.48 -25.84
N ASN A 209 -14.60 -10.51 -26.58
CA ASN A 209 -13.27 -10.30 -26.01
C ASN A 209 -12.99 -8.82 -25.70
N ASP A 210 -13.58 -7.89 -26.45
CA ASP A 210 -13.44 -6.44 -26.25
C ASP A 210 -14.51 -5.84 -25.29
N GLY A 211 -15.56 -6.61 -24.99
CA GLY A 211 -16.59 -6.31 -24.01
C GLY A 211 -17.62 -5.28 -24.49
N ASP A 212 -17.83 -5.17 -25.81
CA ASP A 212 -18.77 -4.23 -26.42
C ASP A 212 -20.22 -4.76 -26.50
N GLY A 213 -20.41 -6.06 -26.26
CA GLY A 213 -21.68 -6.77 -26.25
C GLY A 213 -22.01 -7.51 -27.54
N LEU A 214 -21.09 -7.56 -28.50
CA LEU A 214 -21.16 -8.34 -29.73
C LEU A 214 -20.12 -9.47 -29.69
N ILE A 215 -20.39 -10.56 -30.41
CA ILE A 215 -19.59 -11.80 -30.36
C ILE A 215 -19.14 -12.12 -31.78
N ASP A 216 -17.89 -12.57 -31.93
CA ASP A 216 -17.26 -13.01 -33.19
C ASP A 216 -17.27 -11.91 -34.27
N GLU A 217 -16.78 -10.72 -33.89
CA GLU A 217 -16.71 -9.56 -34.78
C GLU A 217 -15.34 -9.41 -35.44
N LYS A 218 -15.32 -8.77 -36.62
CA LYS A 218 -14.08 -8.59 -37.39
C LYS A 218 -12.97 -7.88 -36.58
N ASP A 219 -13.32 -6.94 -35.71
CA ASP A 219 -12.34 -6.09 -35.03
C ASP A 219 -12.17 -6.48 -33.54
N GLU A 220 -12.55 -7.70 -33.15
CA GLU A 220 -12.69 -8.12 -31.75
C GLU A 220 -11.37 -8.26 -30.97
N GLY A 221 -10.25 -8.49 -31.65
CA GLY A 221 -8.92 -8.44 -31.05
C GLY A 221 -8.21 -7.10 -31.24
N ILE A 222 -8.94 -6.01 -31.45
CA ILE A 222 -8.39 -4.65 -31.55
C ILE A 222 -8.87 -3.83 -30.36
N ASP A 223 -7.96 -3.09 -29.70
CA ASP A 223 -8.27 -2.26 -28.52
C ASP A 223 -8.88 -3.06 -27.35
N GLU A 224 -8.57 -4.36 -27.27
CA GLU A 224 -9.12 -5.27 -26.27
C GLU A 224 -8.36 -5.17 -24.91
N PRO A 225 -9.01 -5.48 -23.77
CA PRO A 225 -8.43 -5.25 -22.44
C PRO A 225 -7.06 -5.90 -22.16
N GLN A 226 -6.70 -7.00 -22.83
CA GLN A 226 -5.44 -7.73 -22.66
C GLN A 226 -4.25 -7.06 -23.40
N GLU A 227 -4.47 -6.11 -24.31
CA GLU A 227 -3.42 -5.27 -24.89
C GLU A 227 -2.77 -4.39 -23.81
N TYR A 228 -3.54 -3.99 -22.80
CA TYR A 228 -3.04 -3.21 -21.69
C TYR A 228 -2.19 -4.06 -20.73
N ASN A 229 -0.90 -3.75 -20.66
CA ASN A 229 0.03 -4.38 -19.72
C ASN A 229 0.44 -3.44 -18.58
N PRO A 230 -0.06 -3.63 -17.34
CA PRO A 230 0.29 -2.74 -16.23
C PRO A 230 1.74 -2.83 -15.76
N LEU A 231 2.45 -3.92 -16.08
CA LEU A 231 3.87 -4.09 -15.73
C LEU A 231 4.80 -3.39 -16.71
N SER A 232 4.35 -3.25 -17.95
CA SER A 232 5.08 -2.57 -19.01
C SER A 232 4.09 -1.86 -19.92
N PRO A 233 3.52 -0.73 -19.46
CA PRO A 233 2.57 0.06 -20.26
C PRO A 233 3.18 0.39 -21.62
N GLN A 234 2.41 0.21 -22.68
CA GLN A 234 2.84 0.52 -24.05
C GLN A 234 2.33 1.90 -24.45
N TRP A 235 3.00 2.54 -25.41
CA TRP A 235 2.55 3.83 -25.94
C TRP A 235 2.30 4.91 -24.90
N ASP A 236 1.08 5.41 -24.77
CA ASP A 236 0.68 6.43 -23.80
C ASP A 236 -0.02 5.84 -22.57
N ASP A 237 -0.07 4.51 -22.47
CA ASP A 237 -0.57 3.78 -21.31
C ASP A 237 0.22 4.10 -20.04
N LYS A 238 -0.46 3.99 -18.90
CA LYS A 238 0.10 4.20 -17.56
C LYS A 238 -0.51 3.24 -16.56
N ALA A 239 0.27 2.86 -15.55
CA ALA A 239 -0.22 2.10 -14.41
C ALA A 239 -0.08 2.90 -13.12
N PHE A 240 -1.04 2.76 -12.21
CA PHE A 240 -0.90 3.33 -10.87
C PHE A 240 0.20 2.60 -10.10
N SER A 241 1.14 3.36 -9.58
CA SER A 241 2.23 2.85 -8.74
C SER A 241 1.75 2.51 -7.32
N SER A 242 0.72 3.23 -6.84
CA SER A 242 0.19 3.12 -5.48
C SER A 242 -1.27 3.55 -5.37
N ILE A 243 -1.94 3.09 -4.31
CA ILE A 243 -3.29 3.55 -3.96
C ILE A 243 -3.32 5.04 -3.56
N HIS A 244 -2.20 5.59 -3.08
CA HIS A 244 -2.08 7.02 -2.84
C HIS A 244 -2.21 7.82 -4.15
N GLU A 245 -1.49 7.43 -5.20
CA GLU A 245 -1.56 8.07 -6.52
C GLU A 245 -2.98 8.02 -7.09
N LEU A 246 -3.62 6.85 -6.99
CA LEU A 246 -5.03 6.69 -7.38
C LEU A 246 -5.94 7.66 -6.64
N THR A 247 -5.77 7.76 -5.31
CA THR A 247 -6.60 8.63 -4.46
C THR A 247 -6.42 10.10 -4.84
N ASP A 248 -5.16 10.53 -4.98
CA ASP A 248 -4.81 11.90 -5.37
C ASP A 248 -5.37 12.25 -6.75
N TYR A 249 -5.35 11.31 -7.69
CA TYR A 249 -5.88 11.51 -9.04
C TYR A 249 -7.41 11.65 -9.06
N ILE A 250 -8.12 10.84 -8.26
CA ILE A 250 -9.59 10.84 -8.23
C ILE A 250 -10.14 12.03 -7.43
N PHE A 251 -9.62 12.23 -6.22
CA PHE A 251 -10.17 13.15 -5.22
C PHE A 251 -9.38 14.46 -5.07
N GLY A 252 -8.21 14.55 -5.69
CA GLY A 252 -7.28 15.67 -5.52
C GLY A 252 -6.38 15.49 -4.30
N ASN A 253 -5.21 16.12 -4.34
CA ASN A 253 -4.23 16.04 -3.26
C ASN A 253 -4.70 16.88 -2.06
N ASN A 254 -5.36 16.22 -1.09
CA ASN A 254 -5.70 16.81 0.19
C ASN A 254 -4.98 16.08 1.32
N LYS A 255 -3.76 16.52 1.62
CA LYS A 255 -2.91 15.95 2.67
C LYS A 255 -3.58 15.90 4.06
N ASN A 256 -4.60 16.70 4.29
CA ASN A 256 -5.31 16.75 5.57
C ASN A 256 -6.49 15.76 5.65
N ASN A 257 -6.87 15.10 4.55
CA ASN A 257 -7.97 14.15 4.51
C ASN A 257 -7.53 12.80 3.94
N LEU A 258 -7.06 11.92 4.81
CA LEU A 258 -6.64 10.56 4.47
C LEU A 258 -7.80 9.54 4.40
N LEU A 259 -9.04 9.95 4.70
CA LEU A 259 -10.18 9.03 4.71
C LEU A 259 -10.42 8.35 3.36
N PRO A 260 -10.42 9.06 2.20
CA PRO A 260 -10.62 8.40 0.90
C PRO A 260 -9.54 7.36 0.61
N TYR A 261 -8.28 7.66 0.96
CA TYR A 261 -7.17 6.73 0.83
C TYR A 261 -7.36 5.49 1.69
N ARG A 262 -7.70 5.66 2.98
CA ARG A 262 -7.92 4.54 3.91
C ARG A 262 -9.05 3.63 3.44
N TYR A 263 -10.17 4.20 2.99
CA TYR A 263 -11.27 3.43 2.43
C TYR A 263 -10.87 2.69 1.15
N LEU A 264 -10.14 3.34 0.23
CA LEU A 264 -9.66 2.66 -0.96
C LEU A 264 -8.67 1.55 -0.65
N ARG A 265 -7.70 1.77 0.25
CA ARG A 265 -6.69 0.78 0.65
C ARG A 265 -7.31 -0.52 1.19
N LYS A 266 -8.47 -0.44 1.84
CA LYS A 266 -9.20 -1.62 2.35
C LYS A 266 -9.68 -2.56 1.25
N TYR A 267 -10.02 -2.03 0.08
CA TYR A 267 -10.64 -2.80 -1.02
C TYR A 267 -9.79 -2.87 -2.29
N ALA A 268 -8.82 -1.97 -2.45
CA ALA A 268 -8.05 -1.77 -3.65
C ALA A 268 -6.56 -2.07 -3.43
N THR A 269 -5.91 -2.58 -4.45
CA THR A 269 -4.47 -2.85 -4.47
C THR A 269 -3.85 -2.53 -5.83
N THR A 270 -2.54 -2.34 -5.86
CA THR A 270 -1.71 -2.31 -7.07
C THR A 270 -0.70 -3.46 -7.11
N LYS A 271 -0.76 -4.37 -6.13
CA LYS A 271 0.29 -5.37 -5.85
C LYS A 271 -0.07 -6.78 -6.28
N THR A 272 -1.34 -7.04 -6.55
CA THR A 272 -1.81 -8.37 -6.91
C THR A 272 -1.68 -8.60 -8.39
N HIS A 273 -1.56 -9.87 -8.75
CA HIS A 273 -1.04 -10.24 -10.04
C HIS A 273 -1.68 -11.56 -10.47
N GLY A 274 -1.94 -11.70 -11.77
CA GLY A 274 -2.50 -12.93 -12.32
C GLY A 274 -1.54 -14.11 -12.16
N ARG A 275 -2.05 -15.32 -12.35
CA ARG A 275 -1.23 -16.55 -12.26
C ARG A 275 -0.27 -16.72 -13.44
N ASP A 276 -0.53 -15.98 -14.50
CA ASP A 276 0.26 -15.87 -15.72
C ASP A 276 1.53 -15.04 -15.56
N ILE A 277 1.80 -14.48 -14.37
CA ILE A 277 3.01 -13.70 -14.08
C ILE A 277 3.74 -14.24 -12.84
N TYR A 278 5.05 -14.06 -12.78
CA TYR A 278 5.92 -14.59 -11.71
C TYR A 278 6.94 -13.54 -11.24
N TRP A 279 7.39 -13.67 -9.99
CA TRP A 279 8.44 -12.82 -9.43
C TRP A 279 9.83 -13.28 -9.89
N ASP A 280 10.59 -12.40 -10.56
CA ASP A 280 11.98 -12.66 -10.92
C ASP A 280 12.91 -12.06 -9.84
N GLU A 281 13.43 -12.93 -8.97
CA GLU A 281 14.30 -12.54 -7.84
C GLU A 281 15.56 -11.76 -8.26
N ARG A 282 16.03 -11.92 -9.51
CA ARG A 282 17.23 -11.23 -9.98
C ARG A 282 16.98 -9.77 -10.30
N ASP A 283 15.91 -9.53 -11.04
CA ASP A 283 15.53 -8.19 -11.48
C ASP A 283 14.70 -7.48 -10.39
N LYS A 284 14.32 -8.19 -9.33
CA LYS A 284 13.37 -7.74 -8.29
C LYS A 284 12.12 -7.15 -8.92
N ALA A 285 11.59 -7.84 -9.92
CA ALA A 285 10.48 -7.38 -10.73
C ALA A 285 9.58 -8.55 -11.14
N TRP A 286 8.29 -8.27 -11.27
CA TRP A 286 7.31 -9.19 -11.84
C TRP A 286 7.49 -9.31 -13.36
N ARG A 287 7.33 -10.52 -13.89
CA ARG A 287 7.49 -10.85 -15.30
C ARG A 287 6.34 -11.72 -15.78
N ASN A 288 5.93 -11.54 -17.02
CA ASN A 288 4.97 -12.44 -17.66
C ASN A 288 5.61 -13.82 -17.87
N GLN A 289 4.84 -14.87 -17.61
CA GLN A 289 5.17 -16.20 -18.07
C GLN A 289 5.17 -16.19 -19.59
N VAL A 290 6.13 -16.91 -20.15
CA VAL A 290 6.24 -17.03 -21.60
C VAL A 290 5.39 -18.20 -22.04
N ASN A 291 4.45 -17.95 -22.94
CA ASN A 291 3.65 -18.99 -23.57
C ASN A 291 4.58 -19.91 -24.37
N LEU A 292 4.80 -21.13 -23.89
CA LEU A 292 5.72 -22.10 -24.50
C LEU A 292 5.33 -22.48 -25.93
N ASN A 293 4.05 -22.37 -26.29
CA ASN A 293 3.55 -22.72 -27.62
C ASN A 293 3.98 -21.69 -28.68
N THR A 294 4.15 -20.42 -28.28
CA THR A 294 4.52 -19.31 -29.18
C THR A 294 5.95 -18.80 -28.95
N ALA A 295 6.61 -19.28 -27.89
CA ALA A 295 7.94 -18.82 -27.50
C ALA A 295 9.03 -19.20 -28.51
N THR A 296 9.87 -18.23 -28.85
CA THR A 296 11.07 -18.51 -29.63
C THR A 296 12.07 -19.36 -28.84
N LYS A 297 12.89 -20.17 -29.55
CA LYS A 297 13.97 -20.97 -28.96
C LYS A 297 14.88 -20.14 -28.03
N ARG A 298 15.13 -18.87 -28.35
CA ARG A 298 15.95 -17.96 -27.54
C ARG A 298 15.27 -17.59 -26.23
N GLN A 299 13.96 -17.32 -26.25
CA GLN A 299 13.18 -17.02 -25.03
C GLN A 299 13.14 -18.25 -24.12
N ILE A 300 12.85 -19.43 -24.67
CA ILE A 300 12.84 -20.69 -23.92
C ILE A 300 14.22 -20.95 -23.29
N HIS A 301 15.30 -20.83 -24.06
CA HIS A 301 16.65 -21.03 -23.54
C HIS A 301 17.02 -20.03 -22.43
N LYS A 302 16.61 -18.77 -22.56
CA LYS A 302 16.82 -17.74 -21.52
C LYS A 302 16.09 -18.10 -20.23
N ILE A 303 14.86 -18.59 -20.32
CA ILE A 303 14.05 -18.97 -19.16
C ILE A 303 14.60 -20.21 -18.48
N ILE A 304 14.96 -21.25 -19.23
CA ILE A 304 15.56 -22.47 -18.66
C ILE A 304 16.90 -22.14 -17.99
N LYS A 305 17.76 -21.35 -18.64
CA LYS A 305 19.02 -20.89 -18.04
C LYS A 305 18.76 -20.11 -16.76
N ARG A 306 17.74 -19.25 -16.76
CA ARG A 306 17.31 -18.53 -15.55
C ARG A 306 16.87 -19.51 -14.47
N ALA A 307 15.93 -20.40 -14.72
CA ALA A 307 15.44 -21.36 -13.74
C ALA A 307 16.60 -22.18 -13.12
N ASN A 308 17.54 -22.65 -13.94
CA ASN A 308 18.71 -23.42 -13.48
C ASN A 308 19.70 -22.62 -12.62
N GLU A 309 19.74 -21.29 -12.74
CA GLU A 309 20.58 -20.44 -11.88
C GLU A 309 19.96 -20.23 -10.49
N VAL A 310 18.63 -20.29 -10.36
CA VAL A 310 17.91 -20.17 -9.07
C VAL A 310 17.84 -21.53 -8.38
N SER A 311 17.49 -22.56 -9.14
CA SER A 311 17.39 -23.94 -8.68
C SER A 311 18.40 -24.76 -9.46
N ARG A 312 19.65 -24.80 -8.98
CA ARG A 312 20.67 -25.67 -9.59
C ARG A 312 20.21 -27.12 -9.43
N PHE A 313 20.01 -27.79 -10.56
CA PHE A 313 19.66 -29.22 -10.59
C PHE A 313 20.76 -30.13 -10.03
N GLU A 314 21.97 -29.61 -9.87
CA GLU A 314 23.10 -30.29 -9.25
C GLU A 314 23.74 -29.34 -8.21
N SER A 315 23.67 -29.74 -6.95
CA SER A 315 24.49 -29.22 -5.85
C SER A 315 25.75 -30.06 -5.71
#